data_AF-A0A3B6LMA3-F1
#
_entry.id   AF-A0A3B6LMA3-F1
#
_cell.length_a   1.000
_cell.length_b   1.000
_cell.length_c   1.000
_cell.angle_alpha   90.00
_cell.angle_beta   90.00
_cell.angle_gamma   90.00
#
_symmetry.space_group_name_H-M   'P 1'
#
loop_
_entity.id
_entity.type
_entity.pdbx_description
1 polymer ?
#
loop_
_entity_poly.entity_id
_entity_poly.type
_entity_poly.pdbx_seq_one_letter_code
_entity_poly.pdbx_strand_id
1 'polypeptide(L)'
;MVSVDSEEVWSQYVEANKEARAYRNKVVHNWESINIIYSKDYATGAGARTGVECVQEPQDTPVVEEAPEVPQKRQRTGDAILCMMGKMKMSFDDVLKTTEQLPIPKVTPPTEILAALKKVPDLEDSDMLRAYGKLIVNESLFEALMALPEELRKPWLLTFG
;
A
#
# COMPACT_ATOMS: atom_id res chain seq x y z
N MET A 1 28.58 15.41 10.45
CA MET A 1 27.76 14.25 9.99
C MET A 1 27.64 13.31 11.16
N VAL A 2 26.46 13.20 11.75
CA VAL A 2 26.20 12.20 12.79
C VAL A 2 25.84 10.91 12.08
N SER A 3 26.66 9.86 12.26
CA SER A 3 26.32 8.54 11.76
C SER A 3 25.16 7.99 12.59
N VAL A 4 24.09 7.51 11.95
CA VAL A 4 22.91 6.96 12.62
C VAL A 4 23.27 5.74 13.47
N ASP A 5 24.34 5.03 13.10
CA ASP A 5 24.86 3.87 13.81
C ASP A 5 25.84 4.23 14.94
N SER A 6 25.99 5.52 15.28
CA SER A 6 26.89 5.95 16.35
C SER A 6 26.36 5.54 17.74
N GLU A 7 27.28 5.04 18.56
CA GLU A 7 27.06 4.73 19.99
C GLU A 7 26.44 5.90 20.76
N GLU A 8 26.84 7.11 20.41
CA GLU A 8 26.40 8.36 21.04
C GLU A 8 24.92 8.62 20.76
N VAL A 9 24.47 8.39 19.52
CA VAL A 9 23.06 8.56 19.11
C VAL A 9 22.17 7.54 19.82
N TRP A 10 22.63 6.29 19.90
CA TRP A 10 21.90 5.25 20.62
C TRP A 10 21.80 5.55 22.12
N SER A 11 22.90 6.02 22.73
CA SER A 11 22.94 6.36 24.15
C SER A 11 21.97 7.49 24.49
N GLN A 12 21.95 8.54 23.67
CA GLN A 12 21.01 9.65 23.82
C GLN A 12 19.54 9.20 23.63
N TYR A 13 19.29 8.31 22.67
CA TYR A 13 17.95 7.75 22.44
C TYR A 13 17.46 6.89 23.63
N VAL A 14 18.33 6.07 24.21
CA VAL A 14 18.01 5.24 25.39
C VAL A 14 17.80 6.10 26.64
N GLU A 15 18.49 7.24 26.76
CA GLU A 15 18.26 8.18 27.87
C GLU A 15 16.84 8.76 27.83
N ALA A 16 16.35 9.11 26.64
CA ALA A 16 14.98 9.55 26.42
C ALA A 16 13.96 8.39 26.48
N ASN A 17 14.36 7.17 26.13
CA ASN A 17 13.51 5.98 26.11
C ASN A 17 14.19 4.78 26.76
N LYS A 18 14.06 4.68 28.09
CA LYS A 18 14.76 3.66 28.91
C LYS A 18 14.44 2.22 28.51
N GLU A 19 13.21 1.97 28.05
CA GLU A 19 12.74 0.65 27.58
C GLU A 19 13.46 0.22 26.28
N ALA A 20 13.95 1.18 25.50
CA ALA A 20 14.68 0.91 24.25
C ALA A 20 15.99 0.15 24.48
N ARG A 21 16.57 0.22 25.69
CA ARG A 21 17.83 -0.46 26.04
C ARG A 21 17.76 -1.96 25.77
N ALA A 22 16.59 -2.57 25.98
CA ALA A 22 16.39 -4.00 25.80
C ALA A 22 16.38 -4.44 24.32
N TYR A 23 16.32 -3.52 23.37
CA TYR A 23 16.29 -3.84 21.93
C TYR A 23 17.67 -3.81 21.28
N ARG A 24 18.69 -3.37 22.01
CA ARG A 24 20.04 -3.33 21.48
C ARG A 24 20.56 -4.74 21.17
N ASN A 25 21.15 -4.92 20.00
CA ASN A 25 21.71 -6.18 19.52
C ASN A 25 20.69 -7.33 19.39
N LYS A 26 19.39 -7.03 19.41
CA LYS A 26 18.37 -8.03 19.09
C LYS A 26 18.27 -8.22 17.58
N VAL A 27 18.19 -9.47 17.16
CA VAL A 27 17.95 -9.83 15.77
C VAL A 27 16.47 -9.56 15.46
N VAL A 28 16.22 -8.65 14.52
CA VAL A 28 14.88 -8.41 14.00
C VAL A 28 14.64 -9.38 12.84
N HIS A 29 13.90 -10.45 13.11
CA HIS A 29 13.43 -11.34 12.04
C HIS A 29 12.48 -10.58 11.13
N ASN A 30 12.44 -10.97 9.84
CA ASN A 30 11.57 -10.34 8.85
C ASN A 30 11.90 -8.86 8.58
N TRP A 31 13.15 -8.44 8.83
CA TRP A 31 13.59 -7.06 8.61
C TRP A 31 13.27 -6.57 7.19
N GLU A 32 13.51 -7.39 6.17
CA GLU A 32 13.23 -7.01 4.77
C GLU A 32 11.76 -6.69 4.54
N SER A 33 10.82 -7.51 5.03
CA SER A 33 9.39 -7.22 4.84
C SER A 33 8.91 -6.05 5.68
N ILE A 34 9.44 -5.86 6.89
CA ILE A 34 9.18 -4.66 7.69
C ILE A 34 9.67 -3.42 6.94
N ASN A 35 10.87 -3.49 6.37
CA ASN A 35 11.43 -2.42 5.59
C ASN A 35 10.60 -2.15 4.33
N ILE A 36 10.05 -3.16 3.65
CA ILE A 36 9.17 -2.96 2.50
C ILE A 36 7.90 -2.19 2.89
N ILE A 37 7.32 -2.45 4.06
CA ILE A 37 6.07 -1.81 4.50
C ILE A 37 6.32 -0.39 5.04
N TYR A 38 7.40 -0.20 5.79
CA TYR A 38 7.68 1.02 6.54
C TYR A 38 8.81 1.87 5.96
N SER A 39 9.49 1.42 4.90
CA SER A 39 10.33 2.30 4.09
C SER A 39 9.51 3.49 3.67
N LYS A 40 10.15 4.66 3.61
CA LYS A 40 9.53 5.85 3.05
C LYS A 40 8.94 5.51 1.69
N ASP A 41 7.61 5.51 1.63
CA ASP A 41 6.89 5.43 0.37
C ASP A 41 7.26 6.69 -0.44
N TYR A 42 7.87 6.48 -1.60
CA TYR A 42 8.22 7.56 -2.53
C TYR A 42 7.01 8.02 -3.35
N ALA A 43 5.82 7.46 -3.12
CA ALA A 43 4.57 7.93 -3.69
C ALA A 43 4.38 9.42 -3.41
N THR A 44 4.68 10.27 -4.39
CA THR A 44 4.52 11.73 -4.28
C THR A 44 3.12 12.17 -4.78
N GLY A 45 2.13 11.29 -4.59
CA GLY A 45 0.77 11.47 -5.11
C GLY A 45 -0.19 12.01 -4.05
N ALA A 46 -1.30 12.61 -4.49
CA ALA A 46 -2.35 13.10 -3.60
C ALA A 46 -2.94 12.02 -2.66
N GLY A 47 -2.75 10.74 -2.96
CA GLY A 47 -3.16 9.59 -2.14
C GLY A 47 -2.14 9.14 -1.09
N ALA A 48 -0.95 9.74 -1.01
CA ALA A 48 0.13 9.33 -0.10
C ALA A 48 0.07 9.98 1.29
N ARG A 49 -1.09 10.53 1.67
CA ARG A 49 -1.27 11.10 3.02
C ARG A 49 -1.35 9.96 4.04
N THR A 50 -0.27 9.72 4.77
CA THR A 50 -0.25 8.82 5.92
C THR A 50 -1.19 9.34 7.02
N GLY A 51 -2.02 8.46 7.59
CA GLY A 51 -3.10 8.79 8.54
C GLY A 51 -2.63 9.22 9.94
N VAL A 52 -1.73 10.19 10.04
CA VAL A 52 -1.27 10.77 11.31
C VAL A 52 -2.05 12.05 11.69
N GLU A 53 -2.89 12.59 10.80
CA GLU A 53 -3.83 13.68 11.15
C GLU A 53 -5.25 13.14 11.37
N CYS A 54 -5.44 12.42 12.46
CA CYS A 54 -6.76 12.23 13.08
C CYS A 54 -6.64 12.45 14.59
N VAL A 55 -6.09 13.58 14.99
CA VAL A 55 -6.31 14.13 16.34
C VAL A 55 -7.19 15.37 16.15
N GLN A 56 -8.50 15.14 16.10
CA GLN A 56 -9.47 16.18 16.41
C GLN A 56 -9.89 15.98 17.86
N GLU A 57 -9.57 16.98 18.68
CA GLU A 57 -10.23 17.24 19.96
C GLU A 57 -11.76 17.15 19.80
N PRO A 58 -12.46 16.56 20.78
CA PRO A 58 -13.83 16.91 21.06
C PRO A 58 -13.90 17.77 22.33
N GLN A 59 -14.39 19.01 22.17
CA GLN A 59 -14.85 19.84 23.27
C GLN A 59 -16.20 19.33 23.83
N ASP A 60 -16.31 19.35 25.17
CA ASP A 60 -17.45 19.60 26.08
C ASP A 60 -18.90 19.51 25.54
N THR A 61 -19.96 18.99 26.18
CA THR A 61 -20.39 18.57 27.55
C THR A 61 -21.86 18.06 27.41
N PRO A 62 -22.70 17.74 28.44
CA PRO A 62 -22.56 17.00 29.72
C PRO A 62 -23.70 15.93 29.98
N VAL A 63 -23.65 15.27 31.16
CA VAL A 63 -24.71 14.50 31.87
C VAL A 63 -25.02 13.10 31.30
N VAL A 64 -24.84 11.98 32.02
CA VAL A 64 -25.69 11.48 33.13
C VAL A 64 -24.88 10.62 34.10
N GLU A 65 -25.26 10.77 35.35
CA GLU A 65 -24.81 10.15 36.59
C GLU A 65 -24.88 8.61 36.68
N GLU A 66 -24.03 8.12 37.59
CA GLU A 66 -24.25 6.99 38.51
C GLU A 66 -24.04 5.55 38.01
N ALA A 67 -22.89 4.99 38.39
CA ALA A 67 -22.69 3.54 38.55
C ALA A 67 -23.39 3.06 39.83
N PRO A 68 -23.86 1.80 39.89
CA PRO A 68 -22.96 0.82 40.52
C PRO A 68 -23.06 -0.65 40.02
N GLU A 69 -21.93 -1.33 40.24
CA GLU A 69 -21.69 -2.75 40.54
C GLU A 69 -22.17 -3.92 39.64
N VAL A 70 -21.16 -4.74 39.33
CA VAL A 70 -21.17 -6.02 38.62
C VAL A 70 -21.66 -7.16 39.53
N PRO A 71 -22.34 -8.18 38.99
CA PRO A 71 -22.00 -9.56 39.34
C PRO A 71 -21.59 -10.40 38.13
N GLN A 72 -20.41 -11.00 38.24
CA GLN A 72 -19.84 -11.95 37.30
C GLN A 72 -20.70 -13.23 37.22
N LYS A 73 -21.07 -13.65 36.01
CA LYS A 73 -21.24 -15.08 35.71
C LYS A 73 -20.72 -15.39 34.31
N ARG A 74 -19.55 -16.03 34.29
CA ARG A 74 -18.89 -16.57 33.10
C ARG A 74 -19.84 -17.55 32.41
N GLN A 75 -20.39 -17.19 31.25
CA GLN A 75 -21.08 -18.15 30.39
C GLN A 75 -20.75 -17.92 28.92
N ARG A 76 -19.73 -18.65 28.47
CA ARG A 76 -19.48 -19.14 27.10
C ARG A 76 -19.48 -18.11 25.96
N THR A 77 -18.58 -17.13 26.04
CA THR A 77 -18.25 -16.20 24.93
C THR A 77 -17.61 -16.90 23.72
N GLY A 78 -16.99 -18.08 23.91
CA GLY A 78 -16.25 -18.79 22.86
C GLY A 78 -17.12 -19.29 21.69
N ASP A 79 -18.32 -19.80 21.98
CA ASP A 79 -19.20 -20.38 20.96
C ASP A 79 -19.79 -19.30 20.04
N ALA A 80 -20.06 -18.10 20.58
CA ALA A 80 -20.55 -16.96 19.81
C ALA A 80 -19.49 -16.45 18.83
N ILE A 81 -18.22 -16.36 19.28
CA ILE A 81 -17.09 -15.97 18.44
C ILE A 81 -16.90 -16.98 17.30
N LEU A 82 -16.94 -18.29 17.60
CA LEU A 82 -16.79 -19.33 16.59
C LEU A 82 -17.93 -19.31 15.54
N CYS A 83 -19.17 -19.04 15.97
CA CYS A 83 -20.31 -18.89 15.07
C CYS A 83 -20.16 -17.68 14.14
N MET A 84 -19.67 -16.55 14.65
CA MET A 84 -19.42 -15.34 13.86
C MET A 84 -18.29 -15.56 12.84
N MET A 85 -17.20 -16.23 13.23
CA MET A 85 -16.10 -16.59 12.32
C MET A 85 -16.54 -17.56 11.21
N GLY A 86 -17.43 -18.51 11.52
CA GLY A 86 -17.98 -19.44 10.54
C GLY A 86 -18.83 -18.75 9.47
N LYS A 87 -19.66 -17.77 9.86
CA LYS A 87 -20.54 -17.02 8.93
C LYS A 87 -19.75 -16.16 7.94
N MET A 88 -18.68 -15.51 8.41
CA MET A 88 -17.80 -14.72 7.55
C MET A 88 -17.08 -15.60 6.52
N LYS A 89 -16.63 -16.81 6.89
CA LYS A 89 -15.99 -17.73 5.95
C LYS A 89 -16.95 -18.20 4.84
N MET A 90 -18.20 -18.52 5.20
CA MET A 90 -19.19 -19.00 4.22
C MET A 90 -19.59 -17.89 3.24
N SER A 91 -19.64 -16.62 3.65
CA SER A 91 -19.91 -15.52 2.71
C SER A 91 -18.80 -15.32 1.69
N PHE A 92 -17.54 -15.56 2.05
CA PHE A 92 -16.44 -15.49 1.07
C PHE A 92 -16.45 -16.70 0.12
N ASP A 93 -16.68 -17.91 0.62
CA ASP A 93 -16.78 -19.11 -0.22
C ASP A 93 -17.97 -19.02 -1.20
N ASP A 94 -19.09 -18.41 -0.80
CA ASP A 94 -20.27 -18.18 -1.64
C ASP A 94 -19.98 -17.12 -2.73
N VAL A 95 -19.29 -16.02 -2.36
CA VAL A 95 -18.83 -15.01 -3.34
C VAL A 95 -17.83 -15.60 -4.34
N LEU A 96 -16.93 -16.49 -3.91
CA LEU A 96 -15.94 -17.12 -4.80
C LEU A 96 -16.56 -18.19 -5.71
N LYS A 97 -17.65 -18.85 -5.29
CA LYS A 97 -18.37 -19.84 -6.10
C LYS A 97 -19.41 -19.24 -7.04
N THR A 98 -19.93 -18.05 -6.72
CA THR A 98 -20.94 -17.33 -7.51
C THR A 98 -20.37 -16.18 -8.32
N THR A 99 -19.05 -15.96 -8.28
CA THR A 99 -18.38 -15.05 -9.22
C THR A 99 -18.31 -15.70 -10.58
N GLU A 100 -19.31 -15.39 -11.41
CA GLU A 100 -19.16 -15.20 -12.84
C GLU A 100 -17.79 -14.55 -13.07
N GLN A 101 -16.87 -15.28 -13.72
CA GLN A 101 -15.47 -14.90 -13.87
C GLN A 101 -15.37 -13.49 -14.46
N LEU A 102 -15.28 -12.47 -13.61
CA LEU A 102 -14.85 -11.16 -14.02
C LEU A 102 -13.42 -11.33 -14.52
N PRO A 103 -13.11 -10.88 -15.76
CA PRO A 103 -11.81 -11.12 -16.35
C PRO A 103 -10.74 -10.54 -15.44
N ILE A 104 -9.77 -11.38 -15.10
CA ILE A 104 -8.53 -10.97 -14.42
C ILE A 104 -8.02 -9.72 -15.13
N PRO A 105 -7.67 -8.63 -14.42
CA PRO A 105 -7.07 -7.44 -15.03
C PRO A 105 -5.89 -7.89 -15.89
N LYS A 106 -5.95 -7.60 -17.20
CA LYS A 106 -4.96 -8.07 -18.17
C LYS A 106 -3.71 -7.20 -18.05
N VAL A 107 -2.95 -7.37 -16.97
CA VAL A 107 -1.70 -6.64 -16.80
C VAL A 107 -0.78 -7.00 -17.97
N THR A 108 -0.61 -6.07 -18.91
CA THR A 108 0.25 -6.27 -20.07
C THR A 108 1.67 -6.45 -19.56
N PRO A 109 2.36 -7.56 -19.89
CA PRO A 109 3.71 -7.77 -19.41
C PRO A 109 4.63 -6.62 -19.89
N PRO A 110 5.53 -6.10 -19.06
CA PRO A 110 6.40 -4.97 -19.43
C PRO A 110 7.22 -5.21 -20.70
N THR A 111 7.54 -6.48 -21.00
CA THR A 111 8.21 -6.90 -22.22
C THR A 111 7.41 -6.62 -23.49
N GLU A 112 6.08 -6.75 -23.43
CA GLU A 112 5.17 -6.48 -24.54
C GLU A 112 5.04 -4.97 -24.79
N ILE A 113 4.96 -4.18 -23.72
CA ILE A 113 4.97 -2.71 -23.80
C ILE A 113 6.23 -2.22 -24.52
N LEU A 114 7.39 -2.76 -24.13
CA LEU A 114 8.67 -2.42 -24.75
C LEU A 114 8.75 -2.87 -26.22
N ALA A 115 8.21 -4.04 -26.54
CA ALA A 115 8.15 -4.52 -27.92
C ALA A 115 7.25 -3.64 -28.80
N ALA A 116 6.12 -3.16 -28.27
CA ALA A 116 5.24 -2.23 -28.98
C ALA A 116 5.91 -0.88 -29.23
N LEU A 117 6.61 -0.33 -28.23
CA LEU A 117 7.37 0.92 -28.39
C LEU A 117 8.47 0.81 -29.44
N LYS A 118 9.18 -0.32 -29.51
CA LYS A 118 10.21 -0.57 -30.53
C LYS A 118 9.67 -0.62 -31.96
N LYS A 119 8.36 -0.89 -32.13
CA LYS A 119 7.71 -0.88 -33.46
C LYS A 119 7.38 0.53 -33.94
N VAL A 120 7.48 1.55 -33.08
CA VAL A 120 7.24 2.94 -33.46
C VAL A 120 8.46 3.47 -34.22
N PRO A 121 8.33 3.82 -35.52
CA PRO A 121 9.46 4.30 -36.30
C PRO A 121 9.91 5.70 -35.82
N ASP A 122 11.21 5.98 -35.94
CA ASP A 122 11.86 7.25 -35.61
C ASP A 122 11.63 7.76 -34.17
N LEU A 123 11.33 6.88 -33.20
CA LEU A 123 11.22 7.26 -31.79
C LEU A 123 12.61 7.31 -31.16
N GLU A 124 12.98 8.46 -30.57
CA GLU A 124 14.26 8.58 -29.86
C GLU A 124 14.28 7.74 -28.58
N ASP A 125 15.44 7.20 -28.21
CA ASP A 125 15.59 6.36 -27.01
C ASP A 125 15.14 7.08 -25.72
N SER A 126 15.38 8.39 -25.64
CA SER A 126 14.95 9.24 -24.52
C SER A 126 13.42 9.28 -24.39
N ASP A 127 12.72 9.50 -25.50
CA ASP A 127 11.27 9.57 -25.53
C ASP A 127 10.64 8.18 -25.35
N MET A 128 11.28 7.12 -25.87
CA MET A 128 10.90 5.74 -25.62
C MET A 128 10.95 5.39 -24.13
N LEU A 129 12.04 5.73 -23.43
CA LEU A 129 12.17 5.49 -21.99
C LEU A 129 11.13 6.29 -21.18
N ARG A 130 10.87 7.55 -21.57
CA ARG A 130 9.83 8.38 -20.95
C ARG A 130 8.44 7.77 -21.13
N ALA A 131 8.11 7.36 -22.35
CA ALA A 131 6.85 6.69 -22.66
C ALA A 131 6.71 5.38 -21.89
N TYR A 132 7.75 4.55 -21.88
CA TYR A 132 7.77 3.27 -21.18
C TYR A 132 7.47 3.42 -19.69
N GLY A 133 8.08 4.40 -19.03
CA GLY A 133 7.82 4.70 -17.61
C GLY A 133 6.35 5.08 -17.32
N LYS A 134 5.65 5.73 -18.26
CA LYS A 134 4.22 6.05 -18.10
C LYS A 134 3.31 4.87 -18.41
N LEU A 135 3.65 4.08 -19.44
CA LEU A 135 2.84 2.96 -19.92
C LEU A 135 2.88 1.76 -18.97
N ILE A 136 4.02 1.50 -18.31
CA ILE A 136 4.13 0.40 -17.35
C ILE A 136 3.27 0.62 -16.09
N VAL A 137 2.99 1.88 -15.76
CA VAL A 137 2.16 2.26 -14.60
C VAL A 137 0.68 2.36 -14.98
N ASN A 138 0.37 2.52 -16.26
CA ASN A 138 -0.98 2.80 -16.73
C ASN A 138 -1.36 1.94 -17.95
N GLU A 139 -2.04 0.82 -17.68
CA GLU A 139 -2.59 -0.10 -18.68
C GLU A 139 -3.52 0.60 -19.69
N SER A 140 -4.35 1.54 -19.24
CA SER A 140 -5.26 2.27 -20.13
C SER A 140 -4.54 3.15 -21.16
N LEU A 141 -3.36 3.68 -20.84
CA LEU A 141 -2.55 4.41 -21.81
C LEU A 141 -1.94 3.45 -22.84
N PHE A 142 -1.57 2.24 -22.42
CA PHE A 142 -1.07 1.22 -23.33
C PHE A 142 -2.16 0.75 -24.30
N GLU A 143 -3.37 0.50 -23.80
CA GLU A 143 -4.52 0.17 -24.65
C GLU A 143 -4.84 1.31 -25.64
N ALA A 144 -4.80 2.57 -25.19
CA ALA A 144 -4.97 3.72 -26.07
C ALA A 144 -3.87 3.79 -27.16
N LEU A 145 -2.62 3.46 -26.82
CA LEU A 145 -1.52 3.39 -27.79
C LEU A 145 -1.77 2.30 -28.85
N MET A 146 -2.29 1.14 -28.44
CA MET A 146 -2.59 0.02 -29.34
C MET A 146 -3.81 0.29 -30.24
N ALA A 147 -4.76 1.10 -29.76
CA ALA A 147 -5.91 1.54 -30.56
C ALA A 147 -5.54 2.59 -31.62
N LEU A 148 -4.38 3.23 -31.51
CA LEU A 148 -3.95 4.27 -32.46
C LEU A 148 -3.37 3.67 -33.76
N PRO A 149 -3.62 4.31 -34.91
CA PRO A 149 -2.87 4.09 -36.15
C PRO A 149 -1.37 4.31 -35.93
N GLU A 150 -0.52 3.56 -36.63
CA GLU A 150 0.94 3.60 -36.50
C GLU A 150 1.53 5.00 -36.67
N GLU A 151 0.94 5.79 -37.55
CA GLU A 151 1.35 7.14 -37.89
C GLU A 151 1.16 8.12 -36.73
N LEU A 152 0.15 7.85 -35.88
CA LEU A 152 -0.21 8.71 -34.76
C LEU A 152 0.45 8.30 -33.45
N ARG A 153 1.00 7.08 -33.36
CA ARG A 153 1.64 6.58 -32.14
C ARG A 153 2.81 7.47 -31.72
N LYS A 154 3.72 7.81 -32.63
CA LYS A 154 4.86 8.70 -32.34
C LYS A 154 4.42 10.09 -31.85
N PRO A 155 3.65 10.88 -32.61
CA PRO A 155 3.26 12.21 -32.16
C PRO A 155 2.42 12.18 -30.88
N TRP A 156 1.61 11.14 -30.67
CA TRP A 156 0.88 10.95 -29.43
C TRP A 156 1.79 10.68 -28.23
N LEU A 157 2.80 9.81 -28.38
CA LEU A 157 3.79 9.56 -27.32
C LEU A 157 4.60 10.81 -26.97
N LEU A 158 4.85 11.70 -27.94
CA LEU A 158 5.55 12.97 -27.69
C LEU A 158 4.71 13.98 -26.90
N THR A 159 3.38 13.78 -26.78
CA THR A 159 2.54 14.61 -25.88
C THR A 159 2.83 14.38 -24.40
N PHE A 160 3.59 13.32 -24.08
CA PHE A 160 4.02 13.03 -22.72
C PHE A 160 5.18 13.91 -22.22
N GLY A 161 5.64 14.88 -23.02
CA GLY A 161 6.64 15.88 -22.66
C GLY A 161 6.28 16.73 -21.44
#